data_AF-A0A948C6J7-F1
#
_entry.id   AF-A0A948C6J7-F1
#
_cell.length_a   1.000
_cell.length_b   1.000
_cell.length_c   1.000
_cell.angle_alpha   90.00
_cell.angle_beta   90.00
_cell.angle_gamma   90.00
#
_symmetry.space_group_name_H-M   'P 1'
#
loop_
_entity.id
_entity.type
_entity.pdbx_description
1 polymer ?
#
loop_
_entity_poly.entity_id
_entity_poly.type
_entity_poly.pdbx_seq_one_letter_code
_entity_poly.pdbx_strand_id
1 'polypeptide(L)'
;MVPAILYGKHLEAPIVLSCNKNDFIKRYREAGFSMPITLKGDGVEQMVLIQDIQVDPVSDALMHVDFLAIKAGEKVITEVLIKLI
;
A
#
# COMPACT_ATOMS: atom_id res chain seq x y z
N MET A 1 2.21 -15.29 -2.21
CA MET A 1 1.34 -14.27 -1.61
C MET A 1 2.12 -13.56 -0.52
N VAL A 2 1.87 -12.28 -0.28
CA VAL A 2 2.61 -11.47 0.69
C VAL A 2 1.60 -10.90 1.69
N PRO A 3 1.84 -11.03 2.99
CA PRO A 3 0.97 -10.44 4.00
C PRO A 3 0.96 -8.92 3.87
N ALA A 4 -0.21 -8.34 4.07
CA ALA A 4 -0.39 -6.91 4.07
C ALA A 4 -1.36 -6.51 5.19
N ILE A 5 -1.21 -5.29 5.71
CA ILE A 5 -2.14 -4.74 6.68
C ILE A 5 -2.75 -3.48 6.09
N LEU A 6 -4.07 -3.42 6.11
CA LEU A 6 -4.84 -2.23 5.79
C LEU A 6 -5.34 -1.59 7.07
N TYR A 7 -4.91 -0.36 7.34
CA TYR A 7 -5.36 0.42 8.48
C TYR A 7 -5.67 1.85 8.05
N GLY A 8 -6.39 2.60 8.87
CA GLY A 8 -6.73 3.98 8.57
C GLY A 8 -7.75 4.52 9.55
N LYS A 9 -7.91 5.83 9.59
CA LYS A 9 -8.84 6.50 10.52
C LYS A 9 -10.30 6.15 10.27
N HIS A 10 -10.64 5.70 9.06
CA HIS A 10 -12.00 5.33 8.65
C HIS A 10 -12.30 3.84 8.84
N LEU A 11 -11.32 3.05 9.26
CA LEU A 11 -11.52 1.63 9.54
C LEU A 11 -11.68 1.46 11.05
N GLU A 12 -12.72 0.72 11.46
CA GLU A 12 -12.96 0.41 12.87
C GLU A 12 -11.84 -0.47 13.47
N ALA A 13 -11.22 -1.31 12.63
CA ALA A 13 -10.08 -2.14 12.99
C ALA A 13 -9.12 -2.33 11.80
N PRO A 14 -7.82 -2.58 12.05
CA PRO A 14 -6.89 -3.01 11.00
C PRO A 14 -7.33 -4.33 10.38
N ILE A 15 -7.29 -4.40 9.06
CA ILE A 15 -7.65 -5.60 8.29
C ILE A 15 -6.35 -6.25 7.82
N VAL A 16 -6.16 -7.52 8.18
CA VAL A 16 -5.05 -8.32 7.66
C VAL A 16 -5.48 -8.89 6.31
N LEU A 17 -4.68 -8.60 5.29
CA LEU A 17 -4.90 -8.98 3.91
C LEU A 17 -3.70 -9.78 3.40
N SER A 18 -3.87 -10.42 2.24
CA SER A 18 -2.78 -11.08 1.54
C SER A 18 -2.82 -10.68 0.07
N CYS A 19 -1.73 -10.11 -0.42
CA CYS A 19 -1.64 -9.61 -1.79
C CYS A 19 -0.76 -10.52 -2.67
N ASN A 20 -1.00 -10.47 -3.98
CA ASN A 20 -0.08 -11.10 -4.92
C ASN A 20 1.15 -10.20 -5.11
N LYS A 21 2.35 -10.75 -4.86
CA LYS A 21 3.63 -10.05 -4.99
C LYS A 21 3.79 -9.39 -6.36
N ASN A 22 3.47 -10.11 -7.44
CA ASN A 22 3.69 -9.61 -8.80
C ASN A 22 2.74 -8.47 -9.13
N ASP A 23 1.48 -8.55 -8.70
CA ASP A 23 0.50 -7.48 -8.93
C ASP A 23 0.83 -6.24 -8.11
N PHE A 24 1.26 -6.44 -6.85
CA PHE A 24 1.74 -5.35 -6.01
C PHE A 24 2.92 -4.62 -6.65
N ILE A 25 3.96 -5.34 -7.09
CA ILE A 25 5.16 -4.73 -7.69
C ILE A 25 4.79 -3.92 -8.95
N LYS A 26 3.87 -4.42 -9.78
CA LYS A 26 3.39 -3.69 -10.96
C LYS A 26 2.73 -2.37 -10.56
N ARG A 27 1.80 -2.41 -9.59
CA ARG A 27 1.09 -1.22 -9.14
C ARG A 27 1.98 -0.23 -8.41
N TYR A 28 2.92 -0.74 -7.60
CA TYR A 28 3.92 0.08 -6.93
C TYR A 28 4.81 0.83 -7.93
N ARG A 29 5.22 0.20 -9.03
CA ARG A 29 6.01 0.89 -10.07
C ARG A 29 5.25 2.01 -10.80
N GLU A 30 3.93 1.89 -10.89
CA GLU A 30 3.06 2.89 -11.54
C GLU A 30 2.70 4.03 -10.60
N ALA A 31 2.37 3.71 -9.33
CA ALA A 31 1.82 4.65 -8.36
C ALA A 31 2.86 5.25 -7.39
N GLY A 32 3.90 4.48 -7.05
CA GLY A 32 4.83 4.80 -5.96
C GLY A 32 4.14 4.93 -4.60
N PHE A 33 4.77 5.68 -3.69
CA PHE A 33 4.23 5.97 -2.34
C PHE A 33 3.21 7.11 -2.31
N SER A 34 3.21 7.96 -3.33
CA SER A 34 2.45 9.21 -3.33
C SER A 34 1.07 9.11 -3.97
N MET A 35 0.87 8.13 -4.87
CA MET A 35 -0.37 8.02 -5.62
C MET A 35 -1.27 6.94 -4.99
N PRO A 36 -2.54 7.26 -4.69
CA PRO A 36 -3.43 6.29 -4.12
C PRO A 36 -3.80 5.20 -5.14
N ILE A 37 -3.88 3.97 -4.66
CA ILE A 37 -4.29 2.79 -5.41
C ILE A 37 -5.62 2.27 -4.87
N THR A 38 -6.43 1.67 -5.74
CA THR A 38 -7.65 1.00 -5.32
C THR A 38 -7.35 -0.47 -5.03
N LEU A 39 -7.50 -0.89 -3.77
CA LEU A 39 -7.52 -2.31 -3.43
C LEU A 39 -8.90 -2.88 -3.76
N LYS A 40 -8.90 -4.04 -4.42
CA LYS A 40 -10.09 -4.81 -4.78
C LYS A 40 -9.89 -6.25 -4.35
N GLY A 41 -10.75 -6.76 -3.47
CA GLY A 41 -10.72 -8.15 -3.01
C GLY A 41 -11.72 -8.40 -1.89
N ASP A 42 -12.28 -9.61 -1.82
CA ASP A 42 -13.25 -10.03 -0.77
C ASP A 42 -14.40 -9.03 -0.50
N GLY A 43 -14.92 -8.41 -1.57
CA GLY A 43 -16.02 -7.43 -1.45
C GLY A 43 -15.61 -6.05 -0.93
N VAL A 44 -14.31 -5.82 -0.70
CA VAL A 44 -13.75 -4.53 -0.29
C VAL A 44 -13.20 -3.82 -1.53
N GLU A 45 -13.76 -2.64 -1.83
CA GLU A 45 -13.20 -1.68 -2.78
C GLU A 45 -12.83 -0.41 -2.01
N GLN A 46 -11.55 -0.28 -1.66
CA GLN A 46 -11.05 0.81 -0.82
C GLN A 46 -9.88 1.52 -1.51
N MET A 47 -9.89 2.85 -1.48
CA MET A 47 -8.76 3.66 -1.90
C MET A 47 -7.72 3.70 -0.78
N VAL A 48 -6.48 3.38 -1.11
CA VAL A 48 -5.39 3.27 -0.14
C VAL A 48 -4.10 3.91 -0.67
N LEU A 49 -3.23 4.34 0.23
CA LEU A 49 -1.85 4.69 -0.05
C LEU A 49 -0.93 3.59 0.44
N ILE A 50 0.19 3.41 -0.26
CA ILE A 50 1.27 2.55 0.23
C ILE A 50 2.03 3.37 1.27
N GLN A 51 2.04 2.88 2.51
CA GLN A 51 2.70 3.56 3.62
C GLN A 51 4.14 3.07 3.76
N ASP A 52 4.32 1.75 3.80
CA ASP A 52 5.63 1.14 4.01
C ASP A 52 5.71 -0.22 3.30
N ILE A 53 6.94 -0.61 2.96
CA ILE A 53 7.26 -1.88 2.30
C ILE A 53 8.44 -2.51 3.02
N GLN A 54 8.22 -3.67 3.61
CA GLN A 54 9.30 -4.48 4.18
C GLN A 54 9.83 -5.44 3.13
N VAL A 55 11.13 -5.36 2.90
CA VAL A 55 11.88 -6.26 2.05
C VAL A 55 12.92 -7.00 2.87
N ASP A 56 13.15 -8.26 2.54
CA ASP A 56 14.21 -9.05 3.11
C ASP A 56 15.57 -8.49 2.65
N PRO A 57 16.47 -8.11 3.57
CA PRO A 57 17.71 -7.41 3.22
C PRO A 57 18.75 -8.30 2.51
N VAL A 58 18.55 -9.62 2.46
CA VAL A 58 19.50 -10.58 1.86
C VAL A 58 19.02 -11.03 0.49
N SER A 59 17.71 -11.26 0.35
CA SER A 59 17.09 -11.84 -0.85
C SER A 59 16.26 -10.85 -1.67
N ASP A 60 16.12 -9.61 -1.21
CA ASP A 60 15.24 -8.58 -1.77
C ASP A 60 13.78 -9.06 -1.93
N ALA A 61 13.38 -10.05 -1.13
CA ALA A 61 12.05 -10.60 -1.16
C ALA A 61 11.08 -9.68 -0.43
N LEU A 62 9.97 -9.32 -1.09
CA LEU A 62 8.86 -8.61 -0.47
C LEU A 62 8.28 -9.44 0.70
N MET A 63 8.42 -8.94 1.93
CA MET A 63 8.01 -9.62 3.17
C MET A 63 6.65 -9.14 3.67
N HIS A 64 6.43 -7.82 3.69
CA HIS A 64 5.21 -7.22 4.22
C HIS A 64 4.90 -5.90 3.52
N VAL A 65 3.62 -5.55 3.43
CA VAL A 65 3.17 -4.28 2.85
C VAL A 65 2.13 -3.61 3.76
N ASP A 66 2.33 -2.32 4.02
CA ASP A 66 1.41 -1.52 4.80
C ASP A 66 0.60 -0.60 3.88
N PHE A 67 -0.73 -0.69 4.01
CA PHE A 67 -1.67 0.16 3.30
C PHE A 67 -2.41 1.08 4.26
N LEU A 68 -2.41 2.37 3.94
CA LEU A 68 -3.22 3.37 4.62
C LEU A 68 -4.52 3.61 3.84
N ALA A 69 -5.67 3.29 4.43
CA ALA A 69 -6.97 3.61 3.86
C ALA A 69 -7.20 5.12 3.88
N ILE A 70 -7.50 5.69 2.71
CA ILE A 70 -7.74 7.13 2.57
C ILE A 70 -9.12 7.40 2.00
N LYS A 71 -9.65 8.60 2.29
CA LYS A 71 -10.88 9.11 1.68
C LYS A 71 -10.59 10.40 0.93
N ALA A 72 -11.31 10.63 -0.17
CA ALA A 72 -11.22 11.87 -0.92
C ALA A 72 -11.50 13.07 0.01
N GLY A 73 -10.56 14.02 0.05
CA GLY A 73 -10.63 15.21 0.91
C GLY A 73 -9.91 15.10 2.25
N GLU A 74 -9.32 13.95 2.59
CA GLU A 74 -8.53 13.79 3.81
C GLU A 74 -7.08 14.25 3.63
N LYS A 75 -6.54 14.94 4.64
CA LYS A 75 -5.11 15.27 4.69
C LYS A 75 -4.32 14.04 5.10
N VAL A 76 -3.46 13.58 4.21
CA VAL A 76 -2.52 12.49 4.45
C VAL A 76 -1.09 12.98 4.22
N ILE A 77 -0.18 12.53 5.07
CA ILE A 77 1.26 12.79 4.94
C ILE A 77 1.84 11.59 4.22
N THR A 78 2.47 11.81 3.07
CA THR A 78 3.15 10.78 2.30
C THR A 78 4.52 11.30 1.88
N GLU A 79 5.49 10.39 1.78
CA GLU A 79 6.81 10.71 1.29
C GLU A 79 6.82 10.62 -0.25
N VAL A 80 7.28 11.69 -0.89
CA VAL A 80 7.35 11.78 -2.35
C VAL A 80 8.81 11.77 -2.77
N LEU A 81 9.18 10.84 -3.66
CA LEU A 81 10.52 10.79 -4.23
C LEU A 81 10.74 11.97 -5.19
N ILE A 82 11.75 12.79 -4.91
CA ILE A 82 12.14 13.91 -5.76
C ILE A 82 13.13 13.39 -6.82
N LYS A 83 12.79 13.56 -8.10
CA LYS A 83 13.71 13.31 -9.22
C LYS A 83 14.43 14.60 -9.60
N LEU A 84 15.72 14.68 -9.29
CA LEU A 84 16.59 15.77 -9.76
C LEU A 84 16.99 15.49 -11.22
N ILE A 85 16.84 16.49 -12.09
CA ILE A 85 17.26 16.50 -13.50
C ILE A 85 18.41 17.48 -13.70
#